data_AF-A0A955BX51-F1
#
_entry.id   AF-A0A955BX51-F1
#
_cell.length_a   1.000
_cell.length_b   1.000
_cell.length_c   1.000
_cell.angle_alpha   90.00
_cell.angle_beta   90.00
_cell.angle_gamma   90.00
#
_symmetry.space_group_name_H-M   'P 1'
#
loop_
_entity.id
_entity.type
_entity.pdbx_description
1 polymer ?
#
loop_
_entity_poly.entity_id
_entity_poly.type
_entity_poly.pdbx_seq_one_letter_code
_entity_poly.pdbx_strand_id
1 'polypeptide(L)'
;MRQFGLNLLLITALVLLVSSVFAETFVPGTGVWLKDCSDDFEDENWQYWTNLPKSSYEQDERQRAPGGVSRNKLWHEGGKRGTPDIVKRVPTPPGGLEGSAGALMFQTRLSGVPGQLSGTQMQDDLLLKFDRKLGRSIPVDLEPSCNVRVYLLPFDEWEKRTGRSFGMRVDC
;
A
#
# COMPACT_ATOMS: atom_id res chain seq x y z
N MET A 1 -32.07 -18.10 -54.98
CA MET A 1 -32.00 -18.29 -53.51
C MET A 1 -30.71 -18.96 -52.99
N ARG A 2 -29.66 -19.18 -53.81
CA ARG A 2 -28.41 -19.85 -53.37
C ARG A 2 -27.22 -18.92 -53.08
N GLN A 3 -27.26 -17.66 -53.54
CA GLN A 3 -26.17 -16.68 -53.35
C GLN A 3 -26.25 -15.89 -52.03
N PHE A 4 -27.44 -15.74 -51.44
CA PHE A 4 -27.61 -14.98 -50.19
C PHE A 4 -27.06 -15.70 -48.95
N GLY A 5 -27.02 -17.04 -48.95
CA GLY A 5 -26.48 -17.82 -47.84
C GLY A 5 -24.95 -17.78 -47.74
N LEU A 6 -24.24 -17.64 -48.87
CA LEU A 6 -22.78 -17.65 -48.89
C LEU A 6 -22.17 -16.35 -48.35
N ASN A 7 -22.79 -15.21 -48.67
CA ASN A 7 -22.34 -13.90 -48.20
C ASN A 7 -22.57 -13.70 -46.69
N LEU A 8 -23.63 -14.31 -46.14
CA LEU A 8 -23.92 -14.24 -44.70
C LEU A 8 -22.91 -15.09 -43.89
N LEU A 9 -22.53 -16.27 -44.40
CA LEU A 9 -21.51 -17.13 -43.80
C LEU A 9 -20.11 -16.48 -43.79
N LEU A 10 -19.73 -15.75 -44.85
CA LEU A 10 -18.45 -15.03 -44.90
C LEU A 10 -18.38 -13.85 -43.93
N ILE A 11 -19.48 -13.10 -43.75
CA ILE A 11 -19.53 -11.97 -42.79
C ILE A 11 -19.49 -12.50 -41.36
N THR A 12 -20.13 -13.63 -41.07
CA THR A 12 -20.11 -14.25 -39.73
C THR A 12 -18.73 -14.79 -39.36
N ALA A 13 -17.97 -15.32 -40.34
CA ALA A 13 -16.59 -15.76 -40.13
C ALA A 13 -15.61 -14.59 -39.93
N LEU A 14 -15.85 -13.43 -40.56
CA LEU A 14 -15.03 -12.22 -40.37
C LEU A 14 -15.29 -11.56 -39.00
N VAL A 15 -16.50 -11.68 -38.44
CA VAL A 15 -16.84 -11.20 -37.10
C VAL A 15 -16.29 -12.13 -35.99
N LEU A 16 -15.90 -13.36 -36.31
CA LEU A 16 -15.21 -14.25 -35.37
C LEU A 16 -13.67 -14.07 -35.37
N LEU A 17 -13.14 -13.22 -36.26
CA LEU A 17 -11.81 -12.64 -36.15
C LEU A 17 -11.83 -11.34 -35.32
N VAL A 18 -12.81 -11.19 -34.41
CA VAL A 18 -12.66 -10.27 -33.28
C VAL A 18 -11.40 -10.72 -32.57
N SER A 19 -10.35 -9.93 -32.77
CA SER A 19 -9.07 -10.04 -32.14
C SER A 19 -9.29 -10.51 -30.72
N SER A 20 -8.77 -11.69 -30.39
CA SER A 20 -8.37 -11.95 -29.02
C SER A 20 -7.36 -10.84 -28.71
N VAL A 21 -7.85 -9.72 -28.18
CA VAL A 21 -7.02 -8.75 -27.49
C VAL A 21 -6.54 -9.55 -26.30
N PHE A 22 -5.42 -10.26 -26.49
CA PHE A 22 -4.62 -10.72 -25.39
C PHE A 22 -4.34 -9.45 -24.60
N ALA A 23 -4.95 -9.33 -23.43
CA ALA A 23 -4.51 -8.34 -22.46
C ALA A 23 -3.02 -8.61 -22.29
N GLU A 24 -2.19 -7.68 -22.76
CA GLU A 24 -0.76 -7.80 -22.63
C GLU A 24 -0.48 -7.97 -21.14
N THR A 25 0.29 -8.99 -20.76
CA THR A 25 0.57 -9.25 -19.36
C THR A 25 1.26 -8.02 -18.77
N PHE A 26 0.52 -7.24 -18.01
CA PHE A 26 1.03 -6.05 -17.37
C PHE A 26 2.17 -6.44 -16.41
N VAL A 27 3.35 -5.89 -16.64
CA VAL A 27 4.51 -6.08 -15.76
C VAL A 27 4.51 -4.96 -14.72
N PRO A 28 4.34 -5.25 -13.42
CA PRO A 28 4.37 -4.21 -12.40
C PRO A 28 5.63 -3.34 -12.48
N GLY A 29 5.45 -2.02 -12.42
CA GLY A 29 6.56 -1.06 -12.50
C GLY A 29 7.03 -0.67 -13.90
N THR A 30 6.41 -1.16 -14.99
CA THR A 30 6.73 -0.70 -16.36
C THR A 30 5.79 0.39 -16.88
N GLY A 31 4.81 0.80 -16.07
CA GLY A 31 3.84 1.84 -16.41
C GLY A 31 4.36 3.27 -16.21
N VAL A 32 3.44 4.24 -16.27
CA VAL A 32 3.74 5.64 -15.98
C VAL A 32 3.90 5.83 -14.47
N TRP A 33 5.05 6.36 -14.05
CA TRP A 33 5.25 6.71 -12.65
C TRP A 33 4.38 7.91 -12.24
N LEU A 34 3.54 7.70 -11.23
CA LEU A 34 2.74 8.77 -10.64
C LEU A 34 3.55 9.54 -9.62
N LYS A 35 4.12 10.67 -10.07
CA LYS A 35 4.80 11.64 -9.21
C LYS A 35 3.87 12.07 -8.06
N ASP A 36 4.45 12.25 -6.87
CA ASP A 36 3.75 12.61 -5.63
C ASP A 36 2.75 11.57 -5.09
N CYS A 37 2.68 10.38 -5.71
CA CYS A 37 1.88 9.24 -5.22
C CYS A 37 2.75 8.13 -4.59
N SER A 38 4.01 8.44 -4.31
CA SER A 38 4.98 7.57 -3.65
C SER A 38 5.84 8.40 -2.69
N ASP A 39 6.54 7.72 -1.78
CA ASP A 39 7.50 8.34 -0.87
C ASP A 39 8.80 7.53 -0.95
N ASP A 40 9.89 8.19 -1.37
CA ASP A 40 11.23 7.59 -1.47
C ASP A 40 12.04 7.74 -0.18
N PHE A 41 11.53 8.53 0.76
CA PHE A 41 12.18 8.85 2.03
C PHE A 41 13.53 9.54 1.91
N GLU A 42 13.86 10.15 0.78
CA GLU A 42 15.18 10.78 0.62
C GLU A 42 15.28 12.14 1.33
N ASP A 43 14.15 12.83 1.60
CA ASP A 43 14.13 14.07 2.40
C ASP A 43 14.59 13.83 3.84
N GLU A 44 15.75 14.38 4.21
CA GLU A 44 16.29 14.30 5.58
C GLU A 44 15.37 14.92 6.63
N ASN A 45 14.50 15.86 6.24
CA ASN A 45 13.53 16.49 7.12
C ASN A 45 12.19 15.72 7.16
N TRP A 46 12.13 14.51 6.61
CA TRP A 46 10.95 13.66 6.70
C TRP A 46 10.62 13.38 8.17
N GLN A 47 9.37 13.61 8.55
CA GLN A 47 8.89 13.41 9.91
C GLN A 47 7.48 12.85 9.90
N TYR A 48 7.15 12.06 10.93
CA TYR A 48 5.81 11.61 11.24
C TYR A 48 5.42 12.07 12.64
N TRP A 49 4.23 12.66 12.78
CA TRP A 49 3.68 13.04 14.08
C TRP A 49 2.60 12.03 14.45
N THR A 50 2.81 11.25 15.51
CA THR A 50 1.94 10.13 15.90
C THR A 50 0.64 10.56 16.59
N ASN A 51 0.52 11.79 17.10
CA ASN A 51 -0.66 12.34 17.79
C ASN A 51 -1.36 11.34 18.73
N LEU A 52 -0.74 11.08 19.88
CA LEU A 52 -1.26 10.11 20.84
C LEU A 52 -2.44 10.66 21.66
N PRO A 53 -3.39 9.79 22.08
CA PRO A 53 -3.40 8.34 21.88
C PRO A 53 -3.88 7.92 20.49
N LYS A 54 -3.31 6.84 19.94
CA LYS A 54 -3.73 6.25 18.65
C LYS A 54 -5.16 5.71 18.69
N SER A 55 -5.82 5.68 17.55
CA SER A 55 -7.15 5.12 17.36
C SER A 55 -7.21 3.61 17.66
N SER A 56 -8.35 3.11 18.13
CA SER A 56 -8.59 1.68 18.36
C SER A 56 -10.05 1.31 18.13
N TYR A 57 -10.70 2.00 17.19
CA TYR A 57 -12.14 1.86 16.92
C TYR A 57 -12.60 0.42 16.71
N GLU A 58 -11.79 -0.44 16.10
CA GLU A 58 -12.11 -1.87 15.95
C GLU A 58 -12.19 -2.64 17.27
N GLN A 59 -11.50 -2.18 18.31
CA GLN A 59 -11.43 -2.83 19.61
C GLN A 59 -12.34 -2.18 20.66
N ASP A 60 -12.50 -0.86 20.64
CA ASP A 60 -13.23 -0.12 21.68
C ASP A 60 -14.17 0.98 21.15
N GLU A 61 -14.42 1.03 19.85
CA GLU A 61 -15.25 2.04 19.18
C GLU A 61 -14.76 3.49 19.37
N ARG A 62 -13.50 3.68 19.79
CA ARG A 62 -12.90 5.01 19.95
C ARG A 62 -12.00 5.34 18.76
N GLN A 63 -12.55 6.17 17.87
CA GLN A 63 -11.75 6.89 16.89
C GLN A 63 -11.14 8.14 17.56
N ARG A 64 -9.80 8.18 17.63
CA ARG A 64 -9.07 9.29 18.26
C ARG A 64 -8.54 10.24 17.19
N ALA A 65 -8.84 11.53 17.36
CA ALA A 65 -8.44 12.58 16.43
C ALA A 65 -7.79 13.75 17.18
N PRO A 66 -6.83 14.47 16.57
CA PRO A 66 -6.25 14.20 15.25
C PRO A 66 -5.42 12.92 15.25
N GLY A 67 -5.48 12.14 14.16
CA GLY A 67 -4.61 10.97 13.98
C GLY A 67 -3.20 11.37 13.54
N GLY A 68 -2.28 10.41 13.54
CA GLY A 68 -0.93 10.62 13.07
C GLY A 68 -0.82 10.93 11.57
N VAL A 69 0.20 11.72 11.19
CA VAL A 69 0.42 12.16 9.80
C VAL A 69 1.89 12.49 9.53
N SER A 70 2.37 12.24 8.31
CA SER A 70 3.71 12.66 7.86
C SER A 70 3.77 14.10 7.38
N ARG A 71 4.98 14.69 7.40
CA ARG A 71 5.28 16.05 6.92
C ARG A 71 4.81 16.32 5.49
N ASN A 72 5.02 15.37 4.58
CA ASN A 72 4.59 15.46 3.19
C ASN A 72 3.09 15.16 2.98
N LYS A 73 2.38 14.77 4.06
CA LYS A 73 0.96 14.41 4.11
C LYS A 73 0.61 13.16 3.30
N LEU A 74 1.57 12.28 3.06
CA LEU A 74 1.35 11.01 2.37
C LEU A 74 1.04 9.86 3.33
N TRP A 75 1.65 9.81 4.51
CA TRP A 75 1.44 8.74 5.47
C TRP A 75 0.50 9.19 6.58
N HIS A 76 -0.50 8.36 6.89
CA HIS A 76 -1.56 8.67 7.85
C HIS A 76 -1.81 7.47 8.76
N GLU A 77 -2.22 7.77 9.98
CA GLU A 77 -2.77 6.80 10.90
C GLU A 77 -4.09 6.21 10.39
N GLY A 78 -4.29 4.90 10.61
CA GLY A 78 -5.56 4.26 10.37
C GLY A 78 -6.60 4.66 11.42
N GLY A 79 -7.69 5.31 11.01
CA GLY A 79 -8.79 5.66 11.91
C GLY A 79 -9.45 4.46 12.59
N LYS A 80 -9.31 3.25 12.03
CA LYS A 80 -9.91 2.03 12.58
C LYS A 80 -9.03 1.33 13.62
N ARG A 81 -7.72 1.25 13.38
CA ARG A 81 -6.77 0.40 14.13
C ARG A 81 -5.54 1.13 14.68
N GLY A 82 -5.45 2.44 14.48
CA GLY A 82 -4.32 3.23 14.93
C GLY A 82 -3.11 3.12 14.02
N THR A 83 -1.95 3.50 14.55
CA THR A 83 -0.65 3.61 13.86
C THR A 83 0.43 2.85 14.63
N PRO A 84 1.51 2.39 13.98
CA PRO A 84 2.66 1.84 14.68
C PRO A 84 3.23 2.79 15.73
N ASP A 85 3.83 2.23 16.78
CA ASP A 85 4.38 2.99 17.91
C ASP A 85 5.63 3.79 17.50
N ILE A 86 6.41 3.24 16.56
CA ILE A 86 7.54 3.92 15.91
C ILE A 86 7.18 4.07 14.44
N VAL A 87 7.31 5.29 13.92
CA VAL A 87 7.28 5.61 12.49
C VAL A 87 8.32 6.70 12.26
N LYS A 88 9.44 6.38 11.61
CA LYS A 88 10.54 7.33 11.42
C LYS A 88 11.36 7.03 10.19
N ARG A 89 11.94 8.08 9.60
CA ARG A 89 13.02 7.94 8.62
C ARG A 89 14.26 7.39 9.32
N VAL A 90 14.93 6.45 8.67
CA VAL A 90 16.23 5.88 9.06
C VAL A 90 17.17 5.88 7.87
N PRO A 91 18.49 5.73 8.07
CA PRO A 91 19.40 5.44 6.97
C PRO A 91 18.97 4.16 6.23
N THR A 92 19.22 4.14 4.92
CA THR A 92 18.94 2.97 4.10
C THR A 92 19.66 1.72 4.64
N PRO A 93 18.94 0.60 4.89
CA PRO A 93 19.51 -0.60 5.47
C PRO A 93 20.44 -1.33 4.46
N PRO A 94 21.29 -2.27 4.94
CA PRO A 94 22.13 -3.08 4.06
C PRO A 94 21.33 -3.77 2.96
N GLY A 95 21.86 -3.76 1.73
CA GLY A 95 21.15 -4.32 0.56
C GLY A 95 20.04 -3.43 -0.01
N GLY A 96 19.94 -2.18 0.46
CA GLY A 96 19.07 -1.16 -0.14
C GLY A 96 19.49 -0.74 -1.55
N LEU A 97 18.68 0.13 -2.16
CA LEU A 97 18.93 0.63 -3.51
C LEU A 97 20.21 1.48 -3.57
N GLU A 98 20.95 1.35 -4.68
CA GLU A 98 22.12 2.20 -4.93
C GLU A 98 21.72 3.68 -4.96
N GLY A 99 22.48 4.51 -4.24
CA GLY A 99 22.23 5.95 -4.12
C GLY A 99 21.12 6.34 -3.14
N SER A 100 20.37 5.39 -2.57
CA SER A 100 19.35 5.67 -1.56
C SER A 100 20.00 5.92 -0.20
N ALA A 101 19.61 7.02 0.45
CA ALA A 101 20.10 7.40 1.78
C ALA A 101 19.03 7.30 2.87
N GLY A 102 17.75 7.24 2.49
CA GLY A 102 16.63 7.13 3.43
C GLY A 102 15.75 5.90 3.24
N ALA A 103 15.24 5.39 4.35
CA ALA A 103 14.20 4.37 4.39
C ALA A 103 13.21 4.66 5.52
N LEU A 104 12.02 4.04 5.46
CA LEU A 104 11.03 4.11 6.53
C LEU A 104 11.17 2.91 7.47
N MET A 105 11.40 3.19 8.75
CA MET A 105 11.24 2.22 9.82
C MET A 105 9.89 2.43 10.50
N PHE A 106 9.13 1.35 10.64
CA PHE A 106 8.00 1.33 11.57
C PHE A 106 8.00 0.04 12.38
N GLN A 107 7.51 0.15 13.61
CA GLN A 107 7.44 -0.96 14.55
C GLN A 107 6.30 -0.75 15.52
N THR A 108 5.58 -1.83 15.81
CA THR A 108 4.57 -1.89 16.87
C THR A 108 5.05 -2.82 17.96
N ARG A 109 4.91 -2.39 19.21
CA ARG A 109 5.06 -3.24 20.39
C ARG A 109 3.69 -3.65 20.94
N LEU A 110 2.75 -2.72 21.06
CA LEU A 110 1.40 -2.97 21.59
C LEU A 110 0.33 -2.42 20.63
N SER A 111 -0.22 -3.27 19.76
CA SER A 111 -1.38 -2.94 18.92
C SER A 111 -2.70 -3.14 19.67
N GLY A 112 -3.76 -2.46 19.21
CA GLY A 112 -5.07 -2.45 19.85
C GLY A 112 -5.26 -1.23 20.75
N VAL A 113 -5.96 -1.41 21.88
CA VAL A 113 -6.30 -0.29 22.79
C VAL A 113 -5.02 0.30 23.40
N PRO A 114 -4.77 1.62 23.28
CA PRO A 114 -3.57 2.26 23.81
C PRO A 114 -3.38 1.99 25.31
N GLY A 115 -2.14 1.61 25.68
CA GLY A 115 -1.77 1.32 27.07
C GLY A 115 -2.26 -0.04 27.60
N GLN A 116 -2.85 -0.88 26.74
CA GLN A 116 -3.35 -2.19 27.14
C GLN A 116 -2.70 -3.31 26.32
N LEU A 117 -2.41 -4.43 26.96
CA LEU A 117 -2.03 -5.67 26.29
C LEU A 117 -3.31 -6.42 25.90
N SER A 118 -3.50 -6.69 24.61
CA SER A 118 -4.70 -7.38 24.10
C SER A 118 -4.76 -8.87 24.44
N GLY A 119 -3.62 -9.52 24.68
CA GLY A 119 -3.50 -10.98 24.85
C GLY A 119 -3.80 -11.80 23.58
N THR A 120 -4.12 -11.13 22.47
CA THR A 120 -4.48 -11.73 21.17
C THR A 120 -3.85 -10.94 20.04
N GLN A 121 -3.74 -11.52 18.85
CA GLN A 121 -3.14 -10.84 17.71
C GLN A 121 -3.95 -9.59 17.32
N MET A 122 -3.31 -8.44 17.37
CA MET A 122 -3.85 -7.15 16.96
C MET A 122 -3.01 -6.55 15.82
N GLN A 123 -3.55 -5.54 15.15
CA GLN A 123 -2.94 -4.88 14.01
C GLN A 123 -2.99 -3.36 14.22
N ASP A 124 -1.91 -2.66 13.85
CA ASP A 124 -1.93 -1.22 13.59
C ASP A 124 -1.84 -1.01 12.06
N ASP A 125 -2.34 0.12 11.57
CA ASP A 125 -2.28 0.48 10.14
C ASP A 125 -1.41 1.72 9.92
N LEU A 126 -0.61 1.69 8.86
CA LEU A 126 0.09 2.88 8.36
C LEU A 126 -0.29 3.06 6.89
N LEU A 127 -1.03 4.12 6.60
CA LEU A 127 -1.71 4.31 5.32
C LEU A 127 -0.95 5.31 4.45
N LEU A 128 -0.44 4.87 3.31
CA LEU A 128 -0.02 5.79 2.24
C LEU A 128 -1.27 6.25 1.48
N LYS A 129 -1.61 7.53 1.62
CA LYS A 129 -2.75 8.18 0.97
C LYS A 129 -2.27 9.27 0.02
N PHE A 130 -2.43 9.03 -1.26
CA PHE A 130 -2.13 9.98 -2.32
C PHE A 130 -3.38 10.48 -3.06
N ASP A 131 -4.57 9.99 -2.73
CA ASP A 131 -5.86 10.42 -3.28
C ASP A 131 -6.04 11.93 -3.21
N ARG A 132 -5.64 12.55 -2.09
CA ARG A 132 -5.68 14.01 -1.91
C ARG A 132 -4.67 14.77 -2.77
N LYS A 133 -3.55 14.14 -3.13
CA LYS A 133 -2.53 14.73 -4.01
C LYS A 133 -2.96 14.62 -5.48
N LEU A 134 -3.50 13.46 -5.85
CA LEU A 134 -3.98 13.17 -7.20
C LEU A 134 -5.34 13.83 -7.51
N GLY A 135 -6.11 14.17 -6.47
CA GLY A 135 -7.48 14.72 -6.59
C GLY A 135 -8.53 13.67 -6.99
N ARG A 136 -8.16 12.39 -7.03
CA ARG A 136 -9.00 11.25 -7.40
C ARG A 136 -8.40 9.93 -6.92
N SER A 137 -9.21 8.88 -6.85
CA SER A 137 -8.72 7.49 -6.79
C SER A 137 -8.21 7.04 -8.16
N ILE A 138 -7.40 5.97 -8.19
CA ILE A 138 -6.94 5.34 -9.43
C ILE A 138 -7.91 4.20 -9.77
N PRO A 139 -8.60 4.24 -10.92
CA PRO A 139 -9.43 3.14 -11.39
C PRO A 139 -8.64 1.84 -11.60
N VAL A 140 -9.25 0.69 -11.27
CA VAL A 140 -8.60 -0.63 -11.37
C VAL A 140 -8.30 -1.03 -12.81
N ASP A 141 -9.10 -0.56 -13.77
CA ASP A 141 -8.91 -0.75 -15.22
C ASP A 141 -7.69 0.00 -15.78
N LEU A 142 -7.07 0.90 -14.99
CA LEU A 142 -5.76 1.50 -15.31
C LEU A 142 -4.58 0.66 -14.80
N GLU A 143 -4.84 -0.54 -14.27
CA GLU A 143 -3.82 -1.52 -13.85
C GLU A 143 -2.75 -0.91 -12.91
N PRO A 144 -3.14 -0.30 -11.78
CA PRO A 144 -2.17 0.30 -10.88
C PRO A 144 -1.19 -0.75 -10.32
N SER A 145 0.09 -0.38 -10.27
CA SER A 145 1.12 -1.16 -9.56
C SER A 145 1.91 -0.28 -8.60
N CYS A 146 2.50 -0.92 -7.60
CA CYS A 146 3.52 -0.32 -6.75
C CYS A 146 4.66 -1.31 -6.53
N ASN A 147 5.87 -0.77 -6.39
CA ASN A 147 7.04 -1.54 -6.02
C ASN A 147 7.41 -1.16 -4.58
N VAL A 148 7.46 -2.15 -3.70
CA VAL A 148 7.85 -1.96 -2.30
C VAL A 148 9.00 -2.90 -2.00
N ARG A 149 10.05 -2.35 -1.38
CA ARG A 149 11.20 -3.11 -0.89
C ARG A 149 11.12 -3.13 0.62
N VAL A 150 11.05 -4.33 1.18
CA VAL A 150 10.95 -4.53 2.62
C VAL A 150 12.27 -5.12 3.10
N TYR A 151 12.95 -4.38 3.96
CA TYR A 151 14.06 -4.92 4.72
C TYR A 151 13.51 -5.66 5.94
N LEU A 152 13.95 -6.90 6.13
CA LEU A 152 13.62 -7.72 7.27
C LEU A 152 14.89 -8.01 8.05
N LEU A 153 14.82 -7.90 9.38
CA LEU A 153 15.94 -8.26 10.25
C LEU A 153 16.23 -9.77 10.16
N PRO A 154 17.47 -10.18 10.50
CA PRO A 154 17.80 -11.59 10.69
C PRO A 154 16.78 -12.32 11.56
N PHE A 155 16.44 -13.56 11.22
CA PHE A 155 15.33 -14.28 11.83
C PHE A 155 15.48 -14.49 13.35
N ASP A 156 16.71 -14.60 13.84
CA ASP A 156 17.04 -14.73 15.27
C ASP A 156 16.78 -13.45 16.08
N GLU A 157 16.65 -12.30 15.42
CA GLU A 157 16.23 -11.03 16.04
C GLU A 157 14.71 -10.88 16.13
N TRP A 158 13.94 -11.79 15.53
CA TRP A 158 12.49 -11.69 15.53
C TRP A 158 11.90 -12.04 16.90
N GLU A 159 10.82 -11.36 17.24
CA GLU A 159 10.06 -11.68 18.44
C GLU A 159 9.51 -13.12 18.39
N LYS A 160 9.58 -13.81 19.52
CA LYS A 160 9.05 -15.18 19.67
C LYS A 160 7.52 -15.15 19.76
N ARG A 161 6.85 -14.94 18.63
CA ARG A 161 5.38 -14.95 18.55
C ARG A 161 4.87 -15.84 17.43
N THR A 162 3.58 -16.16 17.54
CA THR A 162 2.79 -16.74 16.45
C THR A 162 1.94 -15.65 15.80
N GLY A 163 1.69 -15.77 14.50
CA GLY A 163 0.87 -14.82 13.75
C GLY A 163 1.63 -14.01 12.69
N ARG A 164 0.99 -12.96 12.18
CA ARG A 164 1.52 -12.13 11.07
C ARG A 164 2.38 -10.99 11.59
N SER A 165 3.63 -10.90 11.14
CA SER A 165 4.55 -9.82 11.50
C SER A 165 4.39 -8.55 10.68
N PHE A 166 4.09 -8.72 9.40
CA PHE A 166 3.91 -7.64 8.45
C PHE A 166 2.88 -8.05 7.39
N GLY A 167 2.13 -7.07 6.90
CA GLY A 167 1.21 -7.25 5.78
C GLY A 167 1.10 -5.94 5.02
N MET A 168 1.13 -6.03 3.69
CA MET A 168 0.88 -4.91 2.79
C MET A 168 -0.37 -5.22 1.98
N ARG A 169 -1.22 -4.21 1.83
CA ARG A 169 -2.40 -4.27 0.96
C ARG A 169 -2.46 -2.99 0.15
N VAL A 170 -2.78 -3.15 -1.14
CA VAL A 170 -3.23 -2.05 -2.00
C VAL A 170 -4.76 -2.12 -2.04
N ASP A 171 -5.41 -1.00 -1.78
CA ASP A 171 -6.87 -0.87 -1.70
C ASP A 171 -7.31 0.22 -2.67
N CYS A 172 -8.50 0.09 -3.24
CA CYS A 172 -9.05 1.00 -4.26
C CYS A 172 -10.23 1.83 -3.72
#